data_AF-A0A4P6FWW4-F1
#
_entry.id   AF-A0A4P6FWW4-F1
#
_cell.length_a   1.000
_cell.length_b   1.000
_cell.length_c   1.000
_cell.angle_alpha   90.00
_cell.angle_beta   90.00
_cell.angle_gamma   90.00
#
_symmetry.space_group_name_H-M   'P 1'
#
loop_
_entity.id
_entity.type
_entity.pdbx_description
1 polymer ?
#
loop_
_entity_poly.entity_id
_entity_poly.type
_entity_poly.pdbx_seq_one_letter_code
_entity_poly.pdbx_strand_id
1 'polypeptide(L)'
;MDQFSLFAESDLPSRDLDVLDVRQHPGVAISRAAGIDGLLEPDLASYDDVIVAFSGGKDSVACVLHLLDQGVRPELWHHDIDGHDEGTFFDWPVTAAYCDAFAAAFGLMIYHSWRVGGLKRELLKDNDRLAPVMFETPDGVGTAGGLRGKIDSRLRWPALAADLRTRWCSSIGKIDVFAAAIANQSRFQGRRILVVTGERAQESASRSKYQTFELHRNHAPGPIARRVVHHWRPIHGWSEQRVWEIIERHRVNAHPCYHLGWARASCAFCVFSGKSHLATLRKIMPVRFREFADLETQFGHTIRRGATIDQVADQGLPFELDPQTVQLALSTEYSEAIILDRWTLPRGAYGENAGPN
;
A
#
# COMPACT_ATOMS: atom_id res chain seq x y z
N MET A 1 -42.75 55.76 27.54
CA MET A 1 -41.34 55.42 27.32
C MET A 1 -41.25 53.90 27.27
N ASP A 2 -41.95 53.26 26.34
CA ASP A 2 -41.62 53.16 24.90
C ASP A 2 -40.39 52.26 24.67
N GLN A 3 -40.34 51.32 23.72
CA GLN A 3 -41.29 50.79 22.75
C GLN A 3 -40.64 49.53 22.15
N PHE A 4 -41.51 48.62 21.72
CA PHE A 4 -41.39 47.58 20.70
C PHE A 4 -40.23 47.61 19.67
N SER A 5 -39.66 46.42 19.44
CA SER A 5 -39.66 45.63 18.18
C SER A 5 -38.86 46.05 16.92
N LEU A 6 -38.32 44.98 16.29
CA LEU A 6 -38.09 44.70 14.86
C LEU A 6 -36.72 44.97 14.20
N PHE A 7 -36.49 44.08 13.20
CA PHE A 7 -35.45 43.94 12.18
C PHE A 7 -34.21 43.11 12.58
N ALA A 8 -33.76 42.12 11.81
CA ALA A 8 -34.33 41.35 10.70
C ALA A 8 -33.38 40.15 10.49
N GLU A 9 -33.93 39.04 9.98
CA GLU A 9 -33.18 37.94 9.39
C GLU A 9 -32.25 38.46 8.29
N SER A 10 -31.03 37.92 8.22
CA SER A 10 -30.24 37.96 7.00
C SER A 10 -29.71 36.56 6.71
N ASP A 11 -30.38 35.92 5.75
CA ASP A 11 -30.01 34.70 5.07
C ASP A 11 -28.54 34.70 4.65
N LEU A 12 -27.78 33.72 5.13
CA LEU A 12 -26.55 33.28 4.47
C LEU A 12 -26.90 32.07 3.60
N PRO A 13 -26.77 32.17 2.27
CA PRO A 13 -27.21 31.11 1.39
C PRO A 13 -26.32 29.87 1.55
N SER A 14 -26.96 28.73 1.78
CA SER A 14 -26.43 27.41 1.50
C SER A 14 -25.99 27.37 0.04
N ARG A 15 -24.68 27.24 -0.21
CA ARG A 15 -24.17 26.94 -1.55
C ARG A 15 -23.82 25.47 -1.62
N ASP A 16 -24.71 24.75 -2.27
CA ASP A 16 -24.47 23.44 -2.86
C ASP A 16 -23.14 23.46 -3.63
N LEU A 17 -22.26 22.53 -3.28
CA LEU A 17 -21.03 22.27 -4.03
C LEU A 17 -21.43 21.48 -5.28
N ASP A 18 -21.78 22.22 -6.33
CA ASP A 18 -21.95 21.66 -7.66
C ASP A 18 -20.64 21.00 -8.12
N VAL A 19 -20.79 19.74 -8.52
CA VAL A 19 -19.78 18.89 -9.15
C VAL A 19 -19.40 19.54 -10.48
N LEU A 20 -18.25 20.22 -10.54
CA LEU A 20 -17.74 20.79 -11.78
C LEU A 20 -17.19 19.68 -12.69
N ASP A 21 -17.87 19.54 -13.83
CA ASP A 21 -17.50 18.75 -15.00
C ASP A 21 -16.08 19.11 -15.49
N VAL A 22 -15.17 18.15 -15.40
CA VAL A 22 -13.77 18.28 -15.82
C VAL A 22 -13.66 17.94 -17.30
N ARG A 23 -13.89 18.93 -18.16
CA ARG A 23 -13.44 18.89 -19.55
C ARG A 23 -12.82 20.21 -19.94
N GLN A 24 -11.61 20.09 -20.51
CA GLN A 24 -10.86 21.09 -21.29
C GLN A 24 -9.92 22.03 -20.52
N HIS A 25 -8.66 21.60 -20.37
CA HIS A 25 -7.49 22.49 -20.44
C HIS A 25 -6.34 21.84 -21.23
N PRO A 26 -5.55 22.62 -21.99
CA PRO A 26 -4.68 22.10 -23.05
C PRO A 26 -3.25 21.80 -22.59
N GLY A 27 -2.64 20.79 -23.22
CA GLY A 27 -1.22 20.80 -23.59
C GLY A 27 -0.19 20.21 -22.62
N VAL A 28 -0.26 18.90 -22.32
CA VAL A 28 0.95 18.14 -21.96
C VAL A 28 1.65 17.75 -23.26
N ALA A 29 2.91 18.12 -23.43
CA ALA A 29 3.73 17.64 -24.53
C ALA A 29 3.99 16.14 -24.33
N ILE A 30 3.21 15.32 -25.01
CA ILE A 30 3.39 13.87 -25.13
C ILE A 30 4.43 13.65 -26.23
N SER A 31 5.61 13.13 -25.90
CA SER A 31 6.53 12.68 -26.95
C SER A 31 5.98 11.40 -27.60
N ARG A 32 5.63 11.48 -28.89
CA ARG A 32 5.27 10.31 -29.70
C ARG A 32 6.54 9.76 -30.32
N ALA A 33 7.13 8.73 -29.71
CA ALA A 33 8.04 7.86 -30.44
C ALA A 33 7.19 6.98 -31.39
N ALA A 34 7.50 7.01 -32.68
CA ALA A 34 6.75 6.30 -33.69
C ALA A 34 6.96 4.78 -33.58
N GLY A 35 5.86 4.03 -33.52
CA GLY A 35 5.81 2.67 -34.09
C GLY A 35 5.78 1.48 -33.14
N ILE A 36 5.05 1.52 -32.03
CA ILE A 36 4.41 0.39 -31.31
C ILE A 36 3.26 1.03 -30.51
N ASP A 37 2.15 0.36 -30.18
CA ASP A 37 1.04 0.92 -29.36
C ASP A 37 1.56 1.46 -28.00
N GLY A 38 1.99 2.72 -28.02
CA GLY A 38 3.01 3.24 -27.11
C GLY A 38 2.43 3.64 -25.77
N LEU A 39 2.78 2.87 -24.76
CA LEU A 39 2.69 3.24 -23.35
C LEU A 39 3.24 4.66 -23.17
N LEU A 40 2.39 5.59 -22.73
CA LEU A 40 2.79 6.95 -22.39
C LEU A 40 3.75 6.88 -21.19
N GLU A 41 5.05 7.02 -21.46
CA GLU A 41 6.05 7.19 -20.42
C GLU A 41 6.13 8.68 -20.03
N PRO A 42 6.06 9.01 -18.73
CA PRO A 42 6.23 10.38 -18.28
C PRO A 42 7.66 10.86 -18.52
N ASP A 43 7.82 12.14 -18.85
CA ASP A 43 9.12 12.81 -18.77
C ASP A 43 9.53 12.93 -17.29
N LEU A 44 10.38 12.02 -16.83
CA LEU A 44 10.81 11.92 -15.44
C LEU A 44 11.56 13.18 -14.97
N ALA A 45 12.24 13.90 -15.87
CA ALA A 45 12.94 15.13 -15.54
C ALA A 45 11.98 16.30 -15.26
N SER A 46 10.69 16.17 -15.63
CA SER A 46 9.67 17.20 -15.40
C SER A 46 9.05 17.16 -14.00
N TYR A 47 9.48 16.25 -13.13
CA TYR A 47 8.95 16.07 -11.79
C TYR A 47 9.94 16.57 -10.73
N ASP A 48 9.42 17.31 -9.77
CA ASP A 48 10.21 17.79 -8.64
C ASP A 48 10.42 16.69 -7.59
N ASP A 49 9.43 15.78 -7.47
CA ASP A 49 9.49 14.61 -6.57
C ASP A 49 9.01 13.35 -7.28
N VAL A 50 9.73 12.25 -7.10
CA VAL A 50 9.29 10.91 -7.51
C VAL A 50 9.16 10.05 -6.25
N ILE A 51 7.97 9.53 -6.02
CA ILE A 51 7.62 8.82 -4.79
C ILE A 51 7.11 7.43 -5.15
N VAL A 52 7.74 6.39 -4.62
CA VAL A 52 7.32 5.00 -4.82
C VAL A 52 6.53 4.53 -3.59
N ALA A 53 5.30 4.01 -3.81
CA ALA A 53 4.58 3.24 -2.80
C ALA A 53 5.34 1.92 -2.56
N PHE A 54 6.14 1.88 -1.50
CA PHE A 54 7.16 0.85 -1.32
C PHE A 54 6.72 -0.17 -0.26
N SER A 55 6.43 -1.40 -0.69
CA SER A 55 5.96 -2.46 0.20
C SER A 55 7.03 -3.52 0.52
N GLY A 56 8.25 -3.36 0.00
CA GLY A 56 9.29 -4.39 0.04
C GLY A 56 9.01 -5.62 -0.86
N GLY A 57 7.84 -5.67 -1.50
CA GLY A 57 7.49 -6.74 -2.42
C GLY A 57 8.19 -6.61 -3.77
N LYS A 58 8.37 -7.75 -4.46
CA LYS A 58 9.10 -7.86 -5.73
C LYS A 58 8.70 -6.79 -6.76
N ASP A 59 7.42 -6.48 -6.85
CA ASP A 59 6.89 -5.54 -7.84
C ASP A 59 7.25 -4.09 -7.48
N SER A 60 7.13 -3.71 -6.19
CA SER A 60 7.60 -2.39 -5.73
C SER A 60 9.12 -2.23 -5.79
N VAL A 61 9.88 -3.31 -5.50
CA VAL A 61 11.33 -3.35 -5.66
C VAL A 61 11.69 -3.16 -7.14
N ALA A 62 11.04 -3.87 -8.06
CA ALA A 62 11.29 -3.70 -9.49
C ALA A 62 11.00 -2.27 -9.98
N CYS A 63 9.97 -1.59 -9.47
CA CYS A 63 9.76 -0.17 -9.76
C CYS A 63 10.94 0.70 -9.35
N VAL A 64 11.49 0.49 -8.14
CA VAL A 64 12.64 1.26 -7.66
C VAL A 64 13.88 0.98 -8.51
N LEU A 65 14.19 -0.29 -8.76
CA LEU A 65 15.35 -0.68 -9.57
C LEU A 65 15.23 -0.15 -11.01
N HIS A 66 14.03 -0.14 -11.58
CA HIS A 66 13.78 0.43 -12.90
C HIS A 66 14.05 1.94 -12.95
N LEU A 67 13.60 2.68 -11.94
CA LEU A 67 13.89 4.12 -11.81
C LEU A 67 15.39 4.37 -11.63
N LEU A 68 16.07 3.55 -10.82
CA LEU A 68 17.52 3.64 -10.61
C LEU A 68 18.30 3.40 -11.91
N ASP A 69 17.91 2.41 -12.72
CA ASP A 69 18.50 2.16 -14.05
C ASP A 69 18.33 3.36 -15.00
N GLN A 70 17.33 4.22 -14.75
CA GLN A 70 17.07 5.46 -15.49
C GLN A 70 17.74 6.70 -14.85
N GLY A 71 18.52 6.52 -13.79
CA GLY A 71 19.18 7.61 -13.07
C GLY A 71 18.27 8.41 -12.13
N VAL A 72 17.04 7.95 -11.89
CA VAL A 72 16.09 8.60 -10.98
C VAL A 72 16.20 7.98 -9.59
N ARG A 73 16.34 8.82 -8.57
CA ARG A 73 16.42 8.41 -7.16
C ARG A 73 15.13 8.82 -6.44
N PRO A 74 14.17 7.89 -6.25
CA PRO A 74 12.89 8.21 -5.64
C PRO A 74 12.96 8.30 -4.11
N GLU A 75 11.96 8.94 -3.51
CA GLU A 75 11.58 8.69 -2.12
C GLU A 75 10.79 7.39 -2.05
N LEU A 76 11.07 6.56 -1.04
CA LEU A 76 10.31 5.35 -0.74
C LEU A 76 9.30 5.66 0.35
N TRP A 77 8.03 5.39 0.11
CA TRP A 77 6.98 5.59 1.10
C TRP A 77 6.43 4.24 1.52
N HIS A 78 6.75 3.82 2.74
CA HIS A 78 6.23 2.61 3.34
C HIS A 78 4.97 2.91 4.15
N HIS A 79 3.95 2.08 3.98
CA HIS A 79 2.72 2.16 4.77
C HIS A 79 2.69 1.04 5.78
N ASP A 80 2.98 1.37 7.03
CA ASP A 80 2.85 0.43 8.13
C ASP A 80 1.36 0.26 8.45
N ILE A 81 0.87 -0.92 8.08
CA ILE A 81 -0.54 -1.28 8.22
C ILE A 81 -0.91 -1.74 9.64
N ASP A 82 0.06 -2.02 10.50
CA ASP A 82 -0.14 -2.46 11.88
C ASP A 82 -0.03 -1.31 12.90
N GLY A 83 0.50 -0.15 12.51
CA GLY A 83 0.37 1.08 13.29
C GLY A 83 1.65 1.55 13.99
N HIS A 84 2.82 1.19 13.47
CA HIS A 84 4.15 1.56 13.96
C HIS A 84 4.51 0.92 15.32
N ASP A 85 4.01 1.48 16.43
CA ASP A 85 4.40 1.07 17.79
C ASP A 85 3.45 0.05 18.44
N GLU A 86 2.41 -0.37 17.72
CA GLU A 86 1.31 -1.19 18.25
C GLU A 86 1.62 -2.71 18.18
N GLY A 87 2.83 -3.06 17.75
CA GLY A 87 3.24 -4.43 17.43
C GLY A 87 2.60 -4.94 16.14
N THR A 88 3.01 -6.14 15.71
CA THR A 88 2.60 -6.70 14.41
C THR A 88 1.38 -7.61 14.56
N PHE A 89 0.35 -7.40 13.75
CA PHE A 89 -0.89 -8.18 13.76
C PHE A 89 -1.23 -8.75 12.38
N PHE A 90 -1.27 -7.94 11.33
CA PHE A 90 -1.50 -8.41 9.97
C PHE A 90 -0.19 -8.68 9.22
N ASP A 91 0.82 -7.81 9.34
CA ASP A 91 2.02 -7.85 8.52
C ASP A 91 3.03 -8.91 8.98
N TRP A 92 4.05 -9.14 8.13
CA TRP A 92 5.27 -9.82 8.58
C TRP A 92 6.03 -8.89 9.53
N PRO A 93 6.49 -9.39 10.69
CA PRO A 93 7.24 -8.57 11.62
C PRO A 93 8.45 -7.85 11.02
N VAL A 94 9.11 -8.48 10.04
CA VAL A 94 10.34 -7.97 9.44
C VAL A 94 10.11 -6.89 8.36
N THR A 95 8.88 -6.69 7.89
CA THR A 95 8.61 -5.91 6.67
C THR A 95 9.19 -4.49 6.74
N ALA A 96 8.95 -3.77 7.84
CA ALA A 96 9.42 -2.39 8.00
C ALA A 96 10.95 -2.32 7.97
N ALA A 97 11.62 -3.15 8.80
CA ALA A 97 13.07 -3.22 8.86
C ALA A 97 13.72 -3.66 7.53
N TYR A 98 13.09 -4.57 6.79
CA TYR A 98 13.53 -4.92 5.44
C TYR A 98 13.44 -3.72 4.49
N CYS A 99 12.36 -2.94 4.57
CA CYS A 99 12.20 -1.75 3.73
C CYS A 99 13.25 -0.69 4.06
N ASP A 100 13.56 -0.48 5.34
CA ASP A 100 14.61 0.43 5.80
C ASP A 100 16.00 -0.02 5.35
N ALA A 101 16.30 -1.30 5.53
CA ALA A 101 17.56 -1.89 5.07
C ALA A 101 17.70 -1.74 3.55
N PHE A 102 16.63 -1.96 2.78
CA PHE A 102 16.62 -1.75 1.34
C PHE A 102 16.93 -0.30 0.98
N ALA A 103 16.24 0.66 1.60
CA ALA A 103 16.48 2.08 1.36
C ALA A 103 17.93 2.47 1.66
N ALA A 104 18.46 2.01 2.80
CA ALA A 104 19.84 2.25 3.22
C ALA A 104 20.86 1.66 2.23
N ALA A 105 20.67 0.41 1.79
CA ALA A 105 21.57 -0.28 0.86
C ALA A 105 21.66 0.41 -0.51
N PHE A 106 20.56 1.03 -0.95
CA PHE A 106 20.52 1.79 -2.19
C PHE A 106 20.79 3.29 -2.01
N GLY A 107 21.00 3.77 -0.77
CA GLY A 107 21.18 5.20 -0.48
C GLY A 107 19.97 6.05 -0.87
N LEU A 108 18.77 5.58 -0.52
CA LEU A 108 17.48 6.22 -0.79
C LEU A 108 16.84 6.68 0.51
N MET A 109 16.00 7.72 0.41
CA MET A 109 15.18 8.17 1.53
C MET A 109 13.95 7.30 1.65
N ILE A 110 13.59 6.94 2.88
CA ILE A 110 12.34 6.24 3.20
C ILE A 110 11.55 7.03 4.24
N TYR A 111 10.24 7.08 4.06
CA TYR A 111 9.28 7.65 5.01
C TYR A 111 8.19 6.63 5.30
N HIS A 112 7.87 6.48 6.58
CA HIS A 112 6.80 5.64 7.07
C HIS A 112 5.53 6.45 7.30
N SER A 113 4.39 5.79 7.09
CA SER A 113 3.09 6.36 7.39
C SER A 113 2.13 5.27 7.80
N TRP A 114 1.25 5.58 8.74
CA TRP A 114 0.40 4.58 9.37
C TRP A 114 -0.91 5.20 9.83
N ARG A 115 -1.90 4.34 10.07
CA ARG A 115 -3.09 4.74 10.81
C ARG A 115 -2.85 4.45 12.29
N VAL A 116 -3.22 5.38 13.18
CA VAL A 116 -3.08 5.17 14.62
C VAL A 116 -3.85 3.91 15.05
N GLY A 117 -3.17 2.96 15.69
CA GLY A 117 -3.73 1.65 16.06
C GLY A 117 -3.80 0.62 14.92
N GLY A 118 -3.33 0.98 13.72
CA GLY A 118 -3.28 0.12 12.55
C GLY A 118 -4.63 -0.40 12.07
N LEU A 119 -4.58 -1.41 11.20
CA LEU A 119 -5.76 -2.13 10.73
C LEU A 119 -6.43 -2.93 11.85
N LYS A 120 -5.71 -3.31 12.92
CA LYS A 120 -6.28 -4.02 14.07
C LYS A 120 -7.29 -3.13 14.80
N ARG A 121 -6.96 -1.87 15.08
CA ARG A 121 -7.92 -0.91 15.64
C ARG A 121 -9.12 -0.74 14.74
N GLU A 122 -8.92 -0.64 13.43
CA GLU A 122 -10.03 -0.50 12.49
C GLU A 122 -10.93 -1.75 12.47
N LEU A 123 -10.34 -2.95 12.53
CA LEU A 123 -11.06 -4.22 12.60
C LEU A 123 -11.95 -4.28 13.86
N LEU A 124 -11.40 -3.88 15.00
CA LEU A 124 -12.04 -3.90 16.32
C LEU A 124 -12.87 -2.65 16.62
N LYS A 125 -12.99 -1.73 15.67
CA LYS A 125 -13.68 -0.46 15.86
C LYS A 125 -15.13 -0.68 16.25
N ASP A 126 -15.53 -0.14 17.40
CA ASP A 126 -16.90 -0.19 17.90
C ASP A 126 -17.36 1.20 18.32
N ASN A 127 -18.41 1.70 17.67
CA ASN A 127 -19.01 3.02 17.90
C ASN A 127 -17.97 4.16 18.00
N ASP A 128 -16.96 4.12 17.12
CA ASP A 128 -15.87 5.10 17.08
C ASP A 128 -15.62 5.59 15.64
N ARG A 129 -14.87 6.68 15.54
CA ARG A 129 -14.42 7.27 14.28
C ARG A 129 -13.24 6.49 13.71
N LEU A 130 -13.08 6.61 12.40
CA LEU A 130 -11.85 6.18 11.74
C LEU A 130 -10.65 6.94 12.34
N ALA A 131 -9.65 6.21 12.83
CA ALA A 131 -8.48 6.79 13.49
C ALA A 131 -7.66 7.70 12.55
N PRO A 132 -6.94 8.71 13.06
CA PRO A 132 -6.11 9.58 12.23
C PRO A 132 -4.94 8.83 11.58
N VAL A 133 -4.42 9.43 10.51
CA VAL A 133 -3.20 9.00 9.82
C VAL A 133 -2.02 9.80 10.37
N MET A 134 -0.93 9.10 10.66
CA MET A 134 0.39 9.65 10.93
C MET A 134 1.29 9.43 9.72
N PHE A 135 2.20 10.36 9.46
CA PHE A 135 3.14 10.23 8.34
C PHE A 135 4.42 10.99 8.64
N GLU A 136 5.55 10.37 8.34
CA GLU A 136 6.86 11.00 8.42
C GLU A 136 7.05 12.01 7.28
N THR A 137 7.88 12.99 7.57
CA THR A 137 8.30 14.08 6.69
C THR A 137 9.78 14.38 6.97
N PRO A 138 10.48 15.12 6.10
CA PRO A 138 11.84 15.57 6.39
C PRO A 138 11.98 16.32 7.73
N ASP A 139 10.91 16.97 8.19
CA ASP A 139 10.91 17.88 9.35
C ASP A 139 10.29 17.25 10.62
N GLY A 140 9.90 15.97 10.58
CA GLY A 140 9.24 15.27 11.69
C GLY A 140 7.98 14.52 11.26
N VAL A 141 7.05 14.32 12.20
CA VAL A 141 5.83 13.51 11.97
C VAL A 141 4.59 14.38 11.91
N GLY A 142 3.83 14.28 10.81
CA GLY A 142 2.54 14.94 10.62
C GLY A 142 1.36 14.04 11.01
N THR A 143 0.18 14.66 11.17
CA THR A 143 -1.08 13.97 11.45
C THR A 143 -2.23 14.54 10.61
N ALA A 144 -3.15 13.67 10.17
CA ALA A 144 -4.33 14.07 9.41
C ALA A 144 -5.54 13.16 9.66
N GLY A 145 -6.74 13.75 9.69
CA GLY A 145 -8.00 13.01 9.86
C GLY A 145 -8.37 12.78 11.33
N GLY A 146 -9.24 11.79 11.61
CA GLY A 146 -9.66 11.41 12.96
C GLY A 146 -10.70 12.32 13.64
N LEU A 147 -10.78 13.60 13.27
CA LEU A 147 -11.65 14.57 13.95
C LEU A 147 -13.08 14.64 13.42
N ARG A 148 -13.32 14.20 12.19
CA ARG A 148 -14.60 14.29 11.48
C ARG A 148 -14.95 12.93 10.86
N GLY A 149 -16.20 12.76 10.45
CA GLY A 149 -16.68 11.57 9.74
C GLY A 149 -17.80 10.84 10.47
N LYS A 150 -18.11 9.63 10.02
CA LYS A 150 -19.14 8.77 10.62
C LYS A 150 -18.60 8.11 11.88
N ILE A 151 -19.45 8.02 12.92
CA ILE A 151 -19.24 7.14 14.06
C ILE A 151 -19.98 5.84 13.74
N ASP A 152 -19.27 4.72 13.70
CA ASP A 152 -19.86 3.40 13.47
C ASP A 152 -18.95 2.27 13.97
N SER A 153 -19.48 1.06 13.94
CA SER A 153 -18.75 -0.16 14.27
C SER A 153 -18.37 -0.91 13.00
N ARG A 154 -17.21 -1.56 13.02
CA ARG A 154 -16.76 -2.47 11.96
C ARG A 154 -16.96 -3.91 12.37
N LEU A 155 -16.20 -4.39 13.37
CA LEU A 155 -16.29 -5.73 13.97
C LEU A 155 -16.45 -6.85 12.93
N ARG A 156 -15.69 -6.74 11.84
CA ARG A 156 -15.85 -7.59 10.66
C ARG A 156 -14.61 -7.58 9.77
N TRP A 157 -14.18 -8.77 9.36
CA TRP A 157 -13.05 -8.94 8.45
C TRP A 157 -13.24 -8.25 7.09
N PRO A 158 -12.15 -7.80 6.44
CA PRO A 158 -12.21 -7.28 5.07
C PRO A 158 -12.76 -8.32 4.10
N ALA A 159 -13.58 -7.86 3.15
CA ALA A 159 -14.12 -8.75 2.13
C ALA A 159 -13.03 -9.24 1.17
N LEU A 160 -13.15 -10.50 0.76
CA LEU A 160 -12.36 -11.08 -0.33
C LEU A 160 -12.89 -10.62 -1.70
N ALA A 161 -12.77 -9.33 -1.99
CA ALA A 161 -13.33 -8.71 -3.19
C ALA A 161 -12.37 -7.70 -3.83
N ALA A 162 -12.61 -7.38 -5.10
CA ALA A 162 -11.92 -6.28 -5.79
C ALA A 162 -12.38 -4.90 -5.30
N ASP A 163 -13.64 -4.76 -4.87
CA ASP A 163 -14.21 -3.51 -4.36
C ASP A 163 -13.49 -3.07 -3.07
N LEU A 164 -12.78 -1.95 -3.14
CA LEU A 164 -11.99 -1.40 -2.04
C LEU A 164 -12.84 -0.88 -0.87
N ARG A 165 -14.13 -0.64 -1.08
CA ARG A 165 -15.05 -0.23 0.01
C ARG A 165 -15.34 -1.39 0.95
N THR A 166 -15.46 -2.61 0.41
CA THR A 166 -15.70 -3.83 1.18
C THR A 166 -14.39 -4.51 1.57
N ARG A 167 -13.37 -4.47 0.71
CA ARG A 167 -11.97 -4.78 1.04
C ARG A 167 -11.26 -3.54 1.59
N TRP A 168 -11.77 -3.10 2.73
CA TRP A 168 -11.38 -1.84 3.36
C TRP A 168 -9.91 -1.79 3.78
N CYS A 169 -9.24 -2.92 4.02
CA CYS A 169 -7.84 -2.95 4.47
C CYS A 169 -6.87 -2.21 3.52
N SER A 170 -7.08 -2.31 2.20
CA SER A 170 -6.27 -1.59 1.21
C SER A 170 -6.63 -0.11 1.12
N SER A 171 -7.93 0.23 1.20
CA SER A 171 -8.35 1.63 1.22
C SER A 171 -7.80 2.34 2.45
N ILE A 172 -8.14 1.82 3.63
CA ILE A 172 -7.93 2.48 4.92
C ILE A 172 -6.46 2.46 5.32
N GLY A 173 -5.75 1.36 5.07
CA GLY A 173 -4.37 1.16 5.50
C GLY A 173 -3.30 1.56 4.48
N LYS A 174 -3.66 1.80 3.22
CA LYS A 174 -2.66 2.13 2.17
C LYS A 174 -3.06 3.35 1.38
N ILE A 175 -4.20 3.30 0.69
CA ILE A 175 -4.59 4.34 -0.26
C ILE A 175 -4.90 5.66 0.46
N ASP A 176 -5.68 5.59 1.54
CA ASP A 176 -6.05 6.77 2.32
C ASP A 176 -4.87 7.31 3.13
N VAL A 177 -3.97 6.42 3.57
CA VAL A 177 -2.72 6.78 4.27
C VAL A 177 -1.79 7.56 3.34
N PHE A 178 -1.50 7.01 2.14
CA PHE A 178 -0.76 7.72 1.10
C PHE A 178 -1.44 9.06 0.80
N ALA A 179 -2.76 9.02 0.61
CA ALA A 179 -3.48 10.20 0.18
C ALA A 179 -3.38 11.34 1.20
N ALA A 180 -3.55 11.03 2.49
CA ALA A 180 -3.38 11.97 3.58
C ALA A 180 -1.95 12.52 3.65
N ALA A 181 -0.94 11.67 3.50
CA ALA A 181 0.46 12.08 3.55
C ALA A 181 0.82 13.09 2.44
N ILE A 182 0.42 12.86 1.17
CA ILE A 182 0.66 13.87 0.11
C ILE A 182 -0.10 15.17 0.39
N ALA A 183 -1.37 15.06 0.81
CA ALA A 183 -2.24 16.22 0.90
C ALA A 183 -1.85 17.20 2.02
N ASN A 184 -1.20 16.69 3.08
CA ASN A 184 -0.95 17.43 4.31
C ASN A 184 0.54 17.74 4.56
N GLN A 185 1.34 17.85 3.50
CA GLN A 185 2.71 18.34 3.57
C GLN A 185 2.88 19.63 2.76
N SER A 186 3.30 20.71 3.43
CA SER A 186 3.53 22.02 2.79
C SER A 186 4.62 21.96 1.74
N ARG A 187 5.61 21.06 1.91
CA ARG A 187 6.70 20.86 0.94
C ARG A 187 6.21 20.53 -0.47
N PHE A 188 4.99 20.02 -0.63
CA PHE A 188 4.40 19.68 -1.93
C PHE A 188 3.60 20.80 -2.60
N GLN A 189 3.54 21.99 -1.99
CA GLN A 189 2.84 23.12 -2.60
C GLN A 189 3.60 23.64 -3.82
N GLY A 190 2.90 23.83 -4.94
CA GLY A 190 3.50 24.32 -6.19
C GLY A 190 4.35 23.30 -6.95
N ARG A 191 4.41 22.03 -6.51
CA ARG A 191 5.30 21.00 -7.08
C ARG A 191 4.57 20.02 -7.98
N ARG A 192 5.35 19.39 -8.87
CA ARG A 192 4.97 18.27 -9.74
C ARG A 192 5.51 16.98 -9.13
N ILE A 193 4.59 16.10 -8.74
CA ILE A 193 4.91 14.84 -8.05
C ILE A 193 4.50 13.66 -8.95
N LEU A 194 5.41 12.69 -9.07
CA LEU A 194 5.13 11.41 -9.71
C LEU A 194 4.98 10.34 -8.63
N VAL A 195 3.76 9.86 -8.43
CA VAL A 195 3.48 8.70 -7.59
C VAL A 195 3.66 7.45 -8.44
N VAL A 196 4.47 6.52 -7.96
CA VAL A 196 4.80 5.26 -8.63
C VAL A 196 4.29 4.08 -7.82
N THR A 197 3.59 3.15 -8.48
CA THR A 197 3.12 1.91 -7.86
C THR A 197 3.40 0.71 -8.77
N GLY A 198 3.47 -0.48 -8.17
CA GLY A 198 3.91 -1.71 -8.83
C GLY A 198 2.80 -2.63 -9.34
N GLU A 199 1.56 -2.18 -9.56
CA GLU A 199 0.53 -3.08 -10.08
C GLU A 199 0.84 -3.50 -11.52
N ARG A 200 0.75 -4.82 -11.77
CA ARG A 200 0.94 -5.43 -13.08
C ARG A 200 -0.35 -6.00 -13.65
N ALA A 201 -0.46 -5.93 -14.97
CA ALA A 201 -1.58 -6.49 -15.73
C ALA A 201 -1.73 -8.01 -15.50
N GLN A 202 -0.62 -8.72 -15.36
CA GLN A 202 -0.60 -10.18 -15.17
C GLN A 202 -1.13 -10.63 -13.81
N GLU A 203 -1.26 -9.72 -12.82
CA GLU A 203 -1.71 -10.11 -11.48
C GLU A 203 -3.20 -10.47 -11.42
N SER A 204 -4.05 -9.86 -12.26
CA SER A 204 -5.46 -10.21 -12.41
C SER A 204 -6.14 -9.54 -13.61
N ALA A 205 -7.31 -10.07 -14.00
CA ALA A 205 -8.14 -9.49 -15.07
C ALA A 205 -8.67 -8.08 -14.74
N SER A 206 -8.77 -7.74 -13.45
CA SER A 206 -9.10 -6.37 -13.02
C SER A 206 -7.91 -5.43 -13.23
N ARG A 207 -6.69 -5.86 -12.89
CA ARG A 207 -5.48 -5.03 -13.01
C ARG A 207 -5.02 -4.83 -14.45
N SER A 208 -5.31 -5.75 -15.35
CA SER A 208 -5.00 -5.58 -16.79
C SER A 208 -5.66 -4.36 -17.43
N LYS A 209 -6.73 -3.84 -16.81
CA LYS A 209 -7.47 -2.66 -17.28
C LYS A 209 -6.97 -1.34 -16.69
N TYR A 210 -6.00 -1.36 -15.78
CA TYR A 210 -5.48 -0.14 -15.17
C TYR A 210 -4.76 0.71 -16.20
N GLN A 211 -4.94 2.03 -16.11
CA GLN A 211 -4.15 2.97 -16.90
C GLN A 211 -2.71 2.94 -16.41
N THR A 212 -1.75 2.99 -17.32
CA THR A 212 -0.34 3.02 -16.93
C THR A 212 0.08 4.38 -16.42
N PHE A 213 -0.58 5.46 -16.88
CA PHE A 213 -0.32 6.83 -16.48
C PHE A 213 -1.62 7.63 -16.39
N GLU A 214 -1.90 8.25 -15.24
CA GLU A 214 -3.12 9.01 -14.99
C GLU A 214 -2.92 10.15 -13.97
N LEU A 215 -3.90 11.05 -13.81
CA LEU A 215 -3.89 12.01 -12.71
C LEU A 215 -4.14 11.29 -11.39
N HIS A 216 -3.30 11.56 -10.40
CA HIS A 216 -3.49 11.01 -9.06
C HIS A 216 -4.63 11.76 -8.34
N ARG A 217 -5.33 11.08 -7.44
CA ARG A 217 -6.45 11.65 -6.65
C ARG A 217 -6.11 12.88 -5.81
N ASN A 218 -4.82 13.13 -5.56
CA ASN A 218 -4.33 14.31 -4.83
C ASN A 218 -3.85 15.44 -5.72
N HIS A 219 -4.09 15.37 -7.03
CA HIS A 219 -3.94 16.49 -7.93
C HIS A 219 -4.81 17.66 -7.42
N ALA A 220 -4.18 18.79 -7.12
CA ALA A 220 -4.83 19.94 -6.54
C ALA A 220 -4.24 21.23 -7.14
N PRO A 221 -4.59 21.57 -8.40
CA PRO A 221 -4.01 22.71 -9.13
C PRO A 221 -4.58 24.06 -8.70
N GLY A 222 -5.55 24.07 -7.77
CA GLY A 222 -6.17 25.29 -7.27
C GLY A 222 -5.17 26.25 -6.58
N PRO A 223 -5.59 27.49 -6.30
CA PRO A 223 -4.69 28.59 -5.91
C PRO A 223 -3.95 28.35 -4.60
N ILE A 224 -4.46 27.48 -3.73
CA ILE A 224 -3.87 27.16 -2.43
C ILE A 224 -2.71 26.16 -2.61
N ALA A 225 -3.03 24.94 -3.05
CA ALA A 225 -2.03 23.86 -3.11
C ALA A 225 -1.12 23.96 -4.35
N ARG A 226 -1.65 24.38 -5.51
CA ARG A 226 -0.93 24.49 -6.80
C ARG A 226 -0.13 23.23 -7.14
N ARG A 227 -0.58 22.07 -6.70
CA ARG A 227 0.16 20.80 -6.76
C ARG A 227 -0.34 19.94 -7.91
N VAL A 228 0.58 19.50 -8.76
CA VAL A 228 0.29 18.54 -9.82
C VAL A 228 0.77 17.17 -9.37
N VAL A 229 -0.11 16.18 -9.38
CA VAL A 229 0.25 14.81 -8.98
C VAL A 229 -0.18 13.85 -10.07
N HIS A 230 0.78 13.14 -10.64
CA HIS A 230 0.54 12.06 -11.58
C HIS A 230 0.75 10.72 -10.91
N HIS A 231 0.10 9.68 -11.42
CA HIS A 231 0.23 8.30 -11.00
C HIS A 231 0.75 7.49 -12.18
N TRP A 232 1.87 6.79 -11.99
CA TRP A 232 2.51 5.93 -12.98
C TRP A 232 2.71 4.50 -12.49
N ARG A 233 2.49 3.54 -13.38
CA ARG A 233 2.68 2.10 -13.19
C ARG A 233 3.71 1.59 -14.20
N PRO A 234 5.01 1.82 -13.96
CA PRO A 234 6.07 1.60 -14.96
C PRO A 234 6.17 0.14 -15.41
N ILE A 235 5.87 -0.78 -14.48
CA ILE A 235 5.99 -2.21 -14.72
C ILE A 235 4.65 -2.86 -15.09
N HIS A 236 3.61 -2.09 -15.41
CA HIS A 236 2.26 -2.62 -15.64
C HIS A 236 2.24 -3.76 -16.67
N GLY A 237 2.93 -3.57 -17.78
CA GLY A 237 3.05 -4.56 -18.85
C GLY A 237 4.14 -5.63 -18.63
N TRP A 238 4.85 -5.63 -17.51
CA TRP A 238 5.95 -6.57 -17.27
C TRP A 238 5.43 -7.96 -16.88
N SER A 239 6.08 -8.99 -17.42
CA SER A 239 5.94 -10.35 -16.92
C SER A 239 6.57 -10.49 -15.53
N GLU A 240 6.13 -11.49 -14.76
CA GLU A 240 6.79 -11.84 -13.48
C GLU A 240 8.27 -12.20 -13.69
N GLN A 241 8.59 -12.83 -14.83
CA GLN A 241 9.97 -13.11 -15.21
C GLN A 241 10.81 -11.84 -15.28
N ARG A 242 10.33 -10.80 -15.96
CA ARG A 242 11.06 -9.52 -16.07
C ARG A 242 11.25 -8.83 -14.71
N VAL A 243 10.30 -9.02 -13.79
CA VAL A 243 10.42 -8.56 -12.39
C VAL A 243 11.57 -9.29 -11.68
N TRP A 244 11.65 -10.61 -11.80
CA TRP A 244 12.76 -11.36 -11.19
C TRP A 244 14.11 -11.10 -11.87
N GLU A 245 14.15 -10.90 -13.18
CA GLU A 245 15.36 -10.57 -13.93
C GLU A 245 16.01 -9.24 -13.49
N ILE A 246 15.21 -8.20 -13.20
CA ILE A 246 15.77 -6.95 -12.69
C ILE A 246 16.26 -7.10 -11.23
N ILE A 247 15.55 -7.88 -10.42
CA ILE A 247 15.95 -8.19 -9.04
C ILE A 247 17.28 -8.97 -9.03
N GLU A 248 17.42 -9.95 -9.92
CA GLU A 248 18.64 -10.73 -10.13
C GLU A 248 19.80 -9.86 -10.60
N ARG A 249 19.58 -8.97 -11.59
CA ARG A 249 20.60 -8.06 -12.12
C ARG A 249 21.21 -7.19 -11.02
N HIS A 250 20.38 -6.69 -10.12
CA HIS A 250 20.80 -5.90 -8.96
C HIS A 250 21.18 -6.76 -7.74
N ARG A 251 21.06 -8.09 -7.86
CA ARG A 251 21.31 -9.09 -6.81
C ARG A 251 20.58 -8.78 -5.50
N VAL A 252 19.36 -8.23 -5.60
CA VAL A 252 18.57 -7.88 -4.43
C VAL A 252 18.08 -9.14 -3.74
N ASN A 253 18.43 -9.29 -2.47
CA ASN A 253 17.86 -10.29 -1.57
C ASN A 253 16.37 -9.98 -1.39
N ALA A 254 15.50 -10.84 -1.91
CA ALA A 254 14.07 -10.64 -1.81
C ALA A 254 13.59 -10.71 -0.35
N HIS A 255 12.46 -10.05 -0.06
CA HIS A 255 11.82 -10.10 1.25
C HIS A 255 11.72 -11.55 1.80
N PRO A 256 12.00 -11.81 3.09
CA PRO A 256 12.09 -13.17 3.66
C PRO A 256 10.90 -14.08 3.36
N CYS A 257 9.68 -13.53 3.24
CA CYS A 257 8.51 -14.32 2.88
C CYS A 257 8.64 -15.07 1.54
N TYR A 258 9.37 -14.52 0.57
CA TYR A 258 9.61 -15.18 -0.72
C TYR A 258 10.48 -16.43 -0.55
N HIS A 259 11.46 -16.38 0.36
CA HIS A 259 12.29 -17.54 0.70
C HIS A 259 11.48 -18.62 1.45
N LEU A 260 10.49 -18.21 2.25
CA LEU A 260 9.53 -19.13 2.89
C LEU A 260 8.51 -19.75 1.91
N GLY A 261 8.45 -19.30 0.66
CA GLY A 261 7.56 -19.85 -0.37
C GLY A 261 6.35 -18.99 -0.76
N TRP A 262 6.20 -17.77 -0.20
CA TRP A 262 5.14 -16.86 -0.64
C TRP A 262 5.46 -16.27 -2.01
N ALA A 263 4.50 -16.34 -2.94
CA ALA A 263 4.62 -15.68 -4.25
C ALA A 263 4.42 -14.15 -4.19
N ARG A 264 3.93 -13.65 -3.05
CA ARG A 264 3.68 -12.21 -2.83
C ARG A 264 3.98 -11.82 -1.39
N ALA A 265 4.75 -10.75 -1.23
CA ALA A 265 4.90 -10.02 0.02
C ALA A 265 3.70 -9.09 0.25
N SER A 266 2.54 -9.69 0.55
CA SER A 266 1.46 -8.99 1.26
C SER A 266 1.67 -9.12 2.77
N CYS A 267 0.72 -8.64 3.55
CA CYS A 267 0.63 -8.95 4.98
C CYS A 267 0.71 -10.48 5.21
N ALA A 268 1.33 -10.93 6.30
CA ALA A 268 1.40 -12.35 6.66
C ALA A 268 -0.01 -12.98 6.71
N PHE A 269 -0.91 -12.39 7.48
CA PHE A 269 -2.33 -12.80 7.58
C PHE A 269 -3.22 -12.05 6.58
N CYS A 270 -2.80 -11.96 5.32
CA CYS A 270 -3.63 -11.37 4.28
C CYS A 270 -4.95 -12.12 4.12
N VAL A 271 -6.05 -11.40 3.87
CA VAL A 271 -7.36 -12.02 3.56
C VAL A 271 -7.32 -12.92 2.32
N PHE A 272 -6.34 -12.73 1.44
CA PHE A 272 -6.14 -13.57 0.27
C PHE A 272 -5.32 -14.84 0.54
N SER A 273 -4.70 -15.00 1.72
CA SER A 273 -3.85 -16.15 2.07
C SER A 273 -4.54 -17.49 1.82
N GLY A 274 -4.00 -18.27 0.88
CA GLY A 274 -4.49 -19.60 0.52
C GLY A 274 -4.32 -20.65 1.63
N LYS A 275 -4.74 -21.87 1.35
CA LYS A 275 -4.72 -23.00 2.30
C LYS A 275 -3.32 -23.31 2.85
N SER A 276 -2.31 -23.41 1.98
CA SER A 276 -0.93 -23.71 2.39
C SER A 276 -0.29 -22.54 3.15
N HIS A 277 -0.64 -21.30 2.80
CA HIS A 277 -0.24 -20.12 3.55
C HIS A 277 -0.77 -20.17 4.99
N LEU A 278 -2.07 -20.42 5.17
CA LEU A 278 -2.68 -20.52 6.51
C LEU A 278 -2.16 -21.72 7.31
N ALA A 279 -1.98 -22.88 6.67
CA ALA A 279 -1.35 -24.04 7.30
C ALA A 279 0.07 -23.74 7.80
N THR A 280 0.85 -23.00 7.00
CA THR A 280 2.20 -22.57 7.36
C THR A 280 2.17 -21.56 8.51
N LEU A 281 1.33 -20.53 8.44
CA LEU A 281 1.19 -19.51 9.50
C LEU A 281 0.73 -20.12 10.83
N ARG A 282 -0.16 -21.11 10.79
CA ARG A 282 -0.56 -21.88 11.99
C ARG A 282 0.63 -22.56 12.66
N LYS A 283 1.61 -23.02 11.87
CA LYS A 283 2.83 -23.67 12.37
C LYS A 283 3.85 -22.66 12.92
N ILE A 284 4.08 -21.54 12.24
CA ILE A 284 5.16 -20.60 12.60
C ILE A 284 4.73 -19.43 13.48
N MET A 285 3.44 -19.08 13.48
CA MET A 285 2.84 -18.01 14.30
C MET A 285 1.57 -18.52 15.00
N PRO A 286 1.61 -19.61 15.80
CA PRO A 286 0.41 -20.28 16.33
C PRO A 286 -0.45 -19.38 17.22
N VAL A 287 0.17 -18.52 18.04
CA VAL A 287 -0.54 -17.58 18.92
C VAL A 287 -1.36 -16.58 18.09
N ARG A 288 -0.71 -15.94 17.10
CA ARG A 288 -1.37 -14.98 16.20
C ARG A 288 -2.44 -15.66 15.34
N PHE A 289 -2.19 -16.88 14.88
CA PHE A 289 -3.19 -17.67 14.18
C PHE A 289 -4.43 -17.89 15.04
N ARG A 290 -4.25 -18.22 16.33
CA ARG A 290 -5.37 -18.38 17.27
C ARG A 290 -6.14 -17.08 17.48
N GLU A 291 -5.46 -15.94 17.62
CA GLU A 291 -6.13 -14.63 17.69
C GLU A 291 -7.06 -14.39 16.50
N PHE A 292 -6.61 -14.70 15.28
CA PHE A 292 -7.45 -14.56 14.09
C PHE A 292 -8.67 -15.51 14.12
N ALA A 293 -8.50 -16.76 14.56
CA ALA A 293 -9.60 -17.73 14.67
C ALA A 293 -10.63 -17.31 15.73
N ASP A 294 -10.15 -16.79 16.87
CA ASP A 294 -11.01 -16.31 17.95
C ASP A 294 -11.84 -15.10 17.49
N LEU A 295 -11.26 -14.20 16.70
CA LEU A 295 -11.96 -13.07 16.11
C LEU A 295 -13.03 -13.50 15.08
N GLU A 296 -12.82 -14.58 14.31
CA GLU A 296 -13.91 -15.12 13.47
C GLU A 296 -15.12 -15.55 14.32
N THR A 297 -14.86 -16.14 15.48
CA THR A 297 -15.90 -16.56 16.44
C THR A 297 -16.56 -15.35 17.08
N GLN A 298 -15.78 -14.38 17.55
CA GLN A 298 -16.27 -13.16 18.20
C GLN A 298 -17.17 -12.33 17.28
N PHE A 299 -16.80 -12.20 16.00
CA PHE A 299 -17.58 -11.43 15.03
C PHE A 299 -18.77 -12.20 14.45
N GLY A 300 -18.83 -13.52 14.64
CA GLY A 300 -19.75 -14.38 13.89
C GLY A 300 -19.54 -14.27 12.37
N HIS A 301 -18.30 -13.98 11.95
CA HIS A 301 -17.95 -13.68 10.56
C HIS A 301 -16.57 -14.23 10.23
N THR A 302 -16.46 -14.98 9.14
CA THR A 302 -15.21 -15.59 8.69
C THR A 302 -14.49 -14.76 7.62
N ILE A 303 -13.17 -14.87 7.53
CA ILE A 303 -12.36 -14.26 6.46
C ILE A 303 -12.71 -14.90 5.11
N ARG A 304 -12.94 -16.22 5.12
CA ARG A 304 -13.33 -16.99 3.93
C ARG A 304 -14.82 -17.29 3.95
N ARG A 305 -15.49 -17.12 2.81
CA ARG A 305 -16.91 -17.42 2.71
C ARG A 305 -17.15 -18.91 2.97
N GLY A 306 -17.89 -19.22 4.03
CA GLY A 306 -18.33 -20.58 4.34
C GLY A 306 -17.29 -21.48 5.01
N ALA A 307 -16.13 -20.94 5.41
CA ALA A 307 -15.12 -21.71 6.13
C ALA A 307 -14.33 -20.82 7.10
N THR A 308 -13.99 -21.34 8.28
CA THR A 308 -13.05 -20.71 9.22
C THR A 308 -11.61 -20.84 8.74
N ILE A 309 -10.69 -20.03 9.28
CA ILE A 309 -9.27 -20.17 8.96
C ILE A 309 -8.71 -21.55 9.36
N ASP A 310 -9.22 -22.16 10.43
CA ASP A 310 -8.85 -23.53 10.82
C ASP A 310 -9.22 -24.53 9.71
N GLN A 311 -10.47 -24.50 9.25
CA GLN A 311 -10.95 -25.39 8.18
C GLN A 311 -10.20 -25.18 6.86
N VAL A 312 -9.76 -23.96 6.57
CA VAL A 312 -8.98 -23.65 5.36
C VAL A 312 -7.53 -24.12 5.53
N ALA A 313 -6.94 -23.95 6.72
CA ALA A 313 -5.59 -24.42 7.04
C ALA A 313 -5.51 -25.96 7.01
N ASP A 314 -6.54 -26.67 7.45
CA ASP A 314 -6.59 -28.15 7.41
C ASP A 314 -6.54 -28.73 5.99
N GLN A 315 -6.89 -27.93 4.98
CA GLN A 315 -6.83 -28.33 3.56
C GLN A 315 -5.46 -28.05 2.92
N GLY A 316 -4.57 -27.36 3.65
CA GLY A 316 -3.26 -26.94 3.17
C GLY A 316 -2.14 -27.82 3.71
N LEU A 317 -1.07 -27.93 2.92
CA LEU A 317 0.20 -28.47 3.40
C LEU A 317 1.12 -27.28 3.70
N PRO A 318 1.69 -27.18 4.91
CA PRO A 318 2.70 -26.16 5.20
C PRO A 318 3.84 -26.24 4.20
N PHE A 319 4.40 -25.09 3.81
CA PHE A 319 5.60 -25.08 3.00
C PHE A 319 6.78 -25.75 3.73
N GLU A 320 7.78 -26.16 2.97
CA GLU A 320 9.07 -26.50 3.55
C GLU A 320 9.74 -25.24 4.10
N LEU A 321 10.14 -25.29 5.37
CA LEU A 321 10.63 -24.13 6.10
C LEU A 321 12.09 -24.31 6.47
N ASP A 322 12.89 -23.30 6.15
CA ASP A 322 14.21 -23.12 6.71
C ASP A 322 14.11 -22.37 8.05
N PRO A 323 14.60 -22.92 9.19
CA PRO A 323 14.46 -22.29 10.50
C PRO A 323 15.06 -20.88 10.60
N GLN A 324 16.18 -20.61 9.91
CA GLN A 324 16.81 -19.29 9.94
C GLN A 324 15.96 -18.25 9.20
N THR A 325 15.43 -18.62 8.04
CA THR A 325 14.50 -17.78 7.28
C THR A 325 13.21 -17.53 8.06
N VAL A 326 12.69 -18.52 8.80
CA VAL A 326 11.54 -18.32 9.68
C VAL A 326 11.88 -17.33 10.78
N GLN A 327 13.01 -17.50 11.47
CA GLN A 327 13.44 -16.55 12.51
C GLN A 327 13.56 -15.13 11.97
N LEU A 328 14.19 -14.95 10.80
CA LEU A 328 14.30 -13.66 10.15
C LEU A 328 12.93 -13.07 9.78
N ALA A 329 12.03 -13.86 9.19
CA ALA A 329 10.70 -13.39 8.82
C ALA A 329 9.82 -12.99 10.01
N LEU A 330 10.09 -13.57 11.19
CA LEU A 330 9.39 -13.29 12.45
C LEU A 330 10.08 -12.22 13.31
N SER A 331 11.28 -11.79 12.93
CA SER A 331 12.04 -10.73 13.60
C SER A 331 11.48 -9.35 13.27
N THR A 332 11.59 -8.40 14.20
CA THR A 332 11.36 -6.96 13.92
C THR A 332 12.61 -6.27 13.37
N GLU A 333 13.73 -6.99 13.30
CA GLU A 333 15.00 -6.53 12.76
C GLU A 333 15.37 -7.35 11.51
N TYR A 334 15.97 -6.69 10.52
CA TYR A 334 16.51 -7.33 9.34
C TYR A 334 18.04 -7.33 9.39
N SER A 335 18.64 -8.52 9.51
CA SER A 335 20.09 -8.70 9.76
C SER A 335 20.88 -9.22 8.56
N GLU A 336 20.23 -9.48 7.42
CA GLU A 336 20.86 -10.00 6.21
C GLU A 336 21.30 -8.90 5.25
N ALA A 337 22.15 -9.23 4.28
CA ALA A 337 22.52 -8.30 3.22
C ALA A 337 21.36 -8.11 2.22
N ILE A 338 21.09 -6.86 1.84
CA ILE A 338 20.13 -6.53 0.77
C ILE A 338 20.72 -6.82 -0.61
N ILE A 339 22.02 -6.60 -0.82
CA ILE A 339 22.69 -6.89 -2.08
C ILE A 339 23.58 -8.11 -1.85
N LEU A 340 23.29 -9.20 -2.55
CA LEU A 340 23.97 -10.47 -2.37
C LEU A 340 25.20 -10.58 -3.27
N ASP A 341 26.21 -11.32 -2.81
CA ASP A 341 27.33 -11.71 -3.66
C ASP A 341 26.90 -12.69 -4.75
N ARG A 342 26.10 -13.69 -4.36
CA ARG A 342 25.48 -14.66 -5.26
C ARG A 342 23.99 -14.65 -5.06
N TRP A 343 23.27 -14.27 -6.10
CA TRP A 343 21.81 -14.26 -6.08
C TRP A 343 21.24 -15.60 -6.50
N THR A 344 20.13 -15.99 -5.88
CA THR A 344 19.35 -17.17 -6.26
C THR A 344 17.87 -16.82 -6.26
N LEU A 345 17.12 -17.36 -7.22
CA LEU A 345 15.68 -17.19 -7.30
C LEU A 345 15.02 -17.75 -6.01
N PRO A 346 14.24 -16.94 -5.28
CA PRO A 346 13.61 -17.41 -4.04
C PRO A 346 12.52 -18.43 -4.35
N ARG A 347 12.32 -19.37 -3.42
CA ARG A 347 11.38 -20.50 -3.55
C ARG A 347 9.94 -20.09 -3.90
N GLY A 348 9.51 -18.91 -3.43
CA GLY A 348 8.17 -18.38 -3.68
C GLY A 348 7.97 -17.80 -5.09
N ALA A 349 9.04 -17.58 -5.87
CA ALA A 349 8.91 -17.11 -7.25
C ALA A 349 8.03 -18.07 -8.08
N TYR A 350 7.08 -17.52 -8.84
CA TYR A 350 6.10 -18.31 -9.61
C TYR A 350 5.23 -19.27 -8.77
N GLY A 351 5.16 -19.06 -7.45
CA GLY A 351 4.32 -19.85 -6.54
C GLY A 351 2.82 -19.49 -6.63
N GLU A 352 2.04 -19.99 -5.66
CA GLU A 352 0.59 -19.78 -5.63
C GLU A 352 0.24 -18.28 -5.47
N ASN A 353 -0.35 -17.69 -6.51
CA ASN A 353 -0.76 -16.28 -6.48
C ASN A 353 -2.05 -16.10 -5.66
N ALA A 354 -1.90 -15.72 -4.40
CA ALA A 354 -2.98 -15.52 -3.46
C ALA A 354 -3.52 -14.07 -3.51
N GLY A 355 -4.32 -13.69 -4.52
CA GLY A 355 -4.78 -12.31 -4.74
C GLY A 355 -6.19 -12.08 -5.27
N PRO A 356 -6.58 -10.80 -5.44
CA PRO A 356 -7.88 -10.45 -6.02
C PRO A 356 -7.91 -10.81 -7.51
N ASN A 357 -8.82 -11.71 -7.89
CA ASN A 357 -9.07 -12.08 -9.28
C ASN A 357 -10.12 -11.18 -9.93
#